data_AF-A0AAQ4EAA8-F1
#
_entry.id   AF-A0AAQ4EAA8-F1
#
_cell.length_a   1.000
_cell.length_b   1.000
_cell.length_c   1.000
_cell.angle_alpha   90.00
_cell.angle_beta   90.00
_cell.angle_gamma   90.00
#
_symmetry.space_group_name_H-M   'P 1'
#
loop_
_entity.id
_entity.type
_entity.pdbx_description
1 polymer ?
#
loop_
_entity_poly.entity_id
_entity_poly.type
_entity_poly.pdbx_seq_one_letter_code
_entity_poly.pdbx_strand_id
1 'polypeptide(L)'
;MYDLHSAAGRSGHPLHITAPSSQVSAQCPRLVLCDFGSSLGSMRLHFTSTEVSRGGNPALMAPEVAAAEPGLLSVLDYSRADLWAAATLAYELYGAPNPFHDRDSRTYCEAELPPPPRDMPFVVQALVQDMLHRDPAQRPSPAVAATVCQMLLLAPRDLLLRGPQADTAEDARWVLRWLCGLMAQCWPRWGSCSSSQGLQGPMSLELARVLLSRVSLPHALEALRYIRAQCSRKL
;
A
#
# COMPACT_ATOMS: atom_id res chain seq x y z
N MET A 1 10.40 13.48 -31.44
CA MET A 1 9.65 12.34 -32.02
C MET A 1 9.88 11.19 -31.05
N TYR A 2 8.99 11.06 -30.05
CA TYR A 2 9.20 10.18 -28.90
C TYR A 2 8.44 8.88 -29.14
N ASP A 3 9.19 7.78 -29.18
CA ASP A 3 8.64 6.41 -29.23
C ASP A 3 8.05 6.06 -27.86
N LEU A 4 6.72 6.16 -27.79
CA LEU A 4 5.90 5.52 -26.77
C LEU A 4 5.87 4.03 -27.08
N HIS A 5 6.61 3.22 -26.32
CA HIS A 5 6.34 1.78 -26.29
C HIS A 5 5.08 1.54 -25.45
N SER A 6 3.95 1.66 -26.15
CA SER A 6 2.65 1.15 -25.73
C SER A 6 2.71 -0.37 -25.78
N ALA A 7 2.64 -1.04 -24.63
CA ALA A 7 2.20 -2.43 -24.58
C ALA A 7 0.68 -2.43 -24.78
N ALA A 8 0.25 -2.31 -26.04
CA ALA A 8 -1.15 -2.30 -26.43
C ALA A 8 -1.79 -3.69 -26.26
N GLY A 9 -2.92 -3.76 -25.55
CA GLY A 9 -3.67 -5.00 -25.38
C GLY A 9 -5.07 -4.85 -24.79
N ARG A 10 -5.93 -4.06 -25.46
CA ARG A 10 -7.42 -4.05 -25.40
C ARG A 10 -8.11 -3.54 -24.11
N SER A 11 -8.85 -2.45 -24.30
CA SER A 11 -10.00 -1.95 -23.53
C SER A 11 -10.41 -2.77 -22.30
N GLY A 12 -9.98 -2.33 -21.12
CA GLY A 12 -10.39 -2.91 -19.83
C GLY A 12 -9.43 -2.64 -18.68
N HIS A 13 -8.56 -1.65 -18.77
CA HIS A 13 -7.39 -1.58 -17.88
C HIS A 13 -7.71 -1.14 -16.45
N PRO A 14 -7.14 -1.82 -15.44
CA PRO A 14 -7.10 -1.35 -14.06
C PRO A 14 -6.20 -0.12 -13.94
N LEU A 15 -6.28 0.59 -12.81
CA LEU A 15 -5.52 1.80 -12.44
C LEU A 15 -4.27 2.04 -13.30
N HIS A 16 -4.24 3.16 -14.04
CA HIS A 16 -3.15 3.45 -14.97
C HIS A 16 -1.88 3.83 -14.19
N ILE A 17 -1.00 2.85 -14.03
CA ILE A 17 0.28 3.00 -13.37
C ILE A 17 1.37 3.09 -14.44
N THR A 18 2.14 4.18 -14.43
CA THR A 18 3.20 4.41 -15.42
C THR A 18 4.55 4.57 -14.76
N ALA A 19 5.60 4.01 -15.36
CA ALA A 19 6.98 4.30 -15.00
C ALA A 19 7.52 5.42 -15.90
N PRO A 20 8.00 6.57 -15.36
CA PRO A 20 8.54 7.63 -16.18
C PRO A 20 9.85 7.16 -16.84
N SER A 21 9.97 7.37 -18.14
CA SER A 21 11.12 7.03 -18.99
C SER A 21 12.31 7.97 -18.75
N SER A 22 12.81 8.01 -17.51
CA SER A 22 14.08 8.61 -17.14
C SER A 22 15.07 7.47 -16.92
N GLN A 23 16.34 7.63 -17.30
CA GLN A 23 17.44 6.65 -17.14
C GLN A 23 17.75 6.33 -15.65
N VAL A 24 16.78 5.75 -14.94
CA VAL A 24 16.96 5.08 -13.66
C VAL A 24 17.24 3.62 -14.02
N SER A 25 18.26 3.02 -13.41
CA SER A 25 18.58 1.62 -13.64
C SER A 25 17.31 0.77 -13.60
N ALA A 26 17.18 -0.17 -14.53
CA ALA A 26 16.01 -1.05 -14.68
C ALA A 26 15.65 -1.87 -13.42
N GLN A 27 16.42 -1.71 -12.34
CA GLN A 27 16.30 -2.41 -11.06
C GLN A 27 15.33 -1.73 -10.07
N CYS A 28 15.01 -0.43 -10.23
CA CYS A 28 14.12 0.30 -9.31
C CYS A 28 13.25 1.33 -10.03
N PRO A 29 12.13 0.93 -10.66
CA PRO A 29 11.26 1.83 -11.41
C PRO A 29 10.42 2.74 -10.49
N ARG A 30 10.29 4.02 -10.86
CA ARG A 30 9.40 4.95 -10.15
C ARG A 30 7.95 4.70 -10.56
N LEU A 31 7.08 4.46 -9.59
CA LEU A 31 5.66 4.22 -9.81
C LEU A 31 4.85 5.52 -9.61
N VAL A 32 4.04 5.92 -10.58
CA VAL A 32 3.09 7.04 -10.43
C VAL A 32 1.68 6.62 -10.80
N LEU A 33 0.70 7.06 -9.99
CA LEU A 33 -0.72 6.97 -10.34
C LEU A 33 -1.03 8.02 -11.40
N CYS A 34 -1.77 7.62 -12.42
CA CYS A 34 -2.21 8.49 -13.51
C CYS A 34 -3.71 8.30 -13.75
N ASP A 35 -4.28 9.19 -14.57
CA ASP A 35 -5.70 9.23 -14.90
C ASP A 35 -6.65 9.44 -13.70
N PHE A 36 -6.79 10.71 -13.32
CA PHE A 36 -7.69 11.15 -12.25
C PHE A 36 -9.09 11.55 -12.76
N GLY A 37 -9.45 11.17 -13.99
CA GLY A 37 -10.73 11.55 -14.62
C GLY A 37 -11.96 11.01 -13.89
N SER A 38 -11.79 9.94 -13.10
CA SER A 38 -12.83 9.34 -12.26
C SER A 38 -12.54 9.46 -10.76
N SER A 39 -11.64 10.36 -10.37
CA SER A 39 -11.29 10.54 -8.95
C SER A 39 -12.39 11.29 -8.19
N LEU A 40 -12.54 11.00 -6.91
CA LEU A 40 -13.49 11.66 -6.02
C LEU A 40 -12.79 12.69 -5.15
N GLY A 41 -13.41 13.86 -4.98
CA GLY A 41 -12.92 14.91 -4.07
C GLY A 41 -13.16 14.62 -2.58
N SER A 42 -14.02 13.64 -2.27
CA SER A 42 -14.36 13.21 -0.91
C SER A 42 -14.30 11.69 -0.79
N MET A 43 -13.95 11.20 0.41
CA MET A 43 -13.97 9.75 0.71
C MET A 43 -15.39 9.20 0.90
N ARG A 44 -16.40 10.06 0.95
CA ARG A 44 -17.80 9.68 1.12
C ARG A 44 -18.64 10.29 0.02
N LEU A 45 -19.50 9.48 -0.59
CA LEU A 45 -20.39 9.87 -1.67
C LEU A 45 -21.82 9.46 -1.33
N HIS A 46 -22.74 10.41 -1.33
CA HIS A 46 -24.17 10.11 -1.16
C HIS A 46 -24.68 9.35 -2.39
N PHE A 47 -25.30 8.20 -2.15
CA PHE A 47 -25.72 7.28 -3.21
C PHE A 47 -27.24 7.14 -3.22
N THR A 48 -27.91 8.18 -3.69
CA THR A 48 -29.37 8.31 -3.64
C THR A 48 -30.09 7.61 -4.79
N SER A 49 -29.43 7.41 -5.93
CA SER A 49 -29.99 6.74 -7.12
C SER A 49 -28.92 5.97 -7.89
N THR A 50 -29.33 5.05 -8.77
CA THR A 50 -28.43 4.29 -9.65
C THR A 50 -27.73 5.16 -10.70
N GLU A 51 -28.19 6.39 -10.94
CA GLU A 51 -27.60 7.34 -11.88
C GLU A 51 -26.34 8.00 -11.33
N VAL A 52 -26.16 7.98 -10.01
CA VAL A 52 -24.93 8.46 -9.37
C VAL A 52 -23.79 7.55 -9.78
N SER A 53 -22.81 8.12 -10.48
CA SER A 53 -21.60 7.40 -10.87
C SER A 53 -20.79 7.02 -9.63
N ARG A 54 -20.49 5.73 -9.50
CA ARG A 54 -19.57 5.20 -8.48
C ARG A 54 -18.10 5.48 -8.81
N GLY A 55 -17.80 5.95 -10.03
CA GLY A 55 -16.44 6.15 -10.54
C GLY A 55 -15.65 4.84 -10.71
N GLY A 56 -14.42 4.96 -11.20
CA GLY A 56 -13.43 3.87 -11.25
C GLY A 56 -13.73 2.74 -12.23
N ASN A 57 -12.86 1.73 -12.20
CA ASN A 57 -13.01 0.51 -12.99
C ASN A 57 -13.94 -0.48 -12.25
N PRO A 58 -15.07 -0.91 -12.83
CA PRO A 58 -15.99 -1.83 -12.19
C PRO A 58 -15.37 -3.19 -11.82
N ALA A 59 -14.37 -3.67 -12.58
CA ALA A 59 -13.71 -4.94 -12.29
C ALA A 59 -12.87 -4.90 -11.00
N LEU A 60 -12.28 -3.74 -10.69
CA LEU A 60 -11.48 -3.52 -9.47
C LEU A 60 -12.18 -2.64 -8.44
N MET A 61 -13.51 -2.58 -8.52
CA MET A 61 -14.30 -1.84 -7.55
C MET A 61 -14.40 -2.65 -6.25
N ALA A 62 -14.03 -2.04 -5.13
CA ALA A 62 -14.06 -2.68 -3.83
C ALA A 62 -15.49 -3.16 -3.47
N PRO A 63 -15.64 -4.26 -2.72
CA PRO A 63 -16.93 -4.91 -2.46
C PRO A 63 -17.96 -3.97 -1.83
N GLU A 64 -17.54 -3.12 -0.90
CA GLU A 64 -18.39 -2.15 -0.21
C GLU A 64 -18.96 -1.06 -1.13
N VAL A 65 -18.30 -0.80 -2.26
CA VAL A 65 -18.77 0.16 -3.28
C VAL A 65 -19.58 -0.57 -4.36
N ALA A 66 -19.09 -1.73 -4.82
CA ALA A 66 -19.68 -2.50 -5.90
C ALA A 66 -21.03 -3.13 -5.51
N ALA A 67 -21.17 -3.60 -4.27
CA ALA A 67 -22.38 -4.24 -3.76
C ALA A 67 -23.37 -3.25 -3.14
N ALA A 68 -23.04 -1.96 -3.07
CA ALA A 68 -23.90 -0.97 -2.45
C ALA A 68 -25.16 -0.69 -3.28
N GLU A 69 -26.28 -0.57 -2.56
CA GLU A 69 -27.59 -0.25 -3.11
C GLU A 69 -27.95 1.23 -2.86
N PRO A 70 -28.62 1.87 -3.83
CA PRO A 70 -28.99 3.28 -3.69
C PRO A 70 -30.11 3.44 -2.66
N GLY A 71 -30.09 4.55 -1.93
CA GLY A 71 -31.11 4.86 -0.94
C GLY A 71 -30.98 6.27 -0.38
N LEU A 72 -32.05 6.79 0.22
CA LEU A 72 -32.13 8.18 0.71
C LEU A 72 -30.98 8.56 1.66
N LEU A 73 -30.53 7.60 2.47
CA LEU A 73 -29.44 7.75 3.44
C LEU A 73 -28.22 6.88 3.09
N SER A 74 -28.18 6.32 1.89
CA SER A 74 -27.08 5.46 1.46
C SER A 74 -25.85 6.31 1.16
N VAL A 75 -24.69 5.86 1.67
CA VAL A 75 -23.40 6.54 1.51
C VAL A 75 -22.36 5.49 1.15
N LEU A 76 -21.64 5.73 0.06
CA LEU A 76 -20.48 4.94 -0.33
C LEU A 76 -19.26 5.46 0.42
N ASP A 77 -18.57 4.57 1.13
CA ASP A 77 -17.32 4.87 1.85
C ASP A 77 -16.12 4.35 1.06
N TYR A 78 -15.31 5.27 0.53
CA TYR A 78 -14.11 5.00 -0.25
C TYR A 78 -12.84 5.01 0.59
N SER A 79 -12.92 5.18 1.91
CA SER A 79 -11.74 5.34 2.80
C SER A 79 -10.74 4.18 2.72
N ARG A 80 -11.18 3.00 2.28
CA ARG A 80 -10.36 1.78 2.13
C ARG A 80 -10.55 1.08 0.77
N ALA A 81 -11.22 1.73 -0.18
CA ALA A 81 -11.51 1.15 -1.49
C ALA A 81 -10.23 1.04 -2.35
N ASP A 82 -9.44 2.10 -2.42
CA ASP A 82 -8.16 2.10 -3.15
C ASP A 82 -7.15 1.10 -2.56
N LEU A 83 -7.23 0.88 -1.24
CA LEU A 83 -6.39 -0.10 -0.57
C LEU A 83 -6.72 -1.53 -1.05
N TRP A 84 -8.01 -1.85 -1.16
CA TRP A 84 -8.45 -3.12 -1.71
C TRP A 84 -7.98 -3.30 -3.16
N ALA A 85 -8.14 -2.27 -4.00
CA ALA A 85 -7.68 -2.29 -5.39
C ALA A 85 -6.16 -2.50 -5.48
N ALA A 86 -5.37 -1.82 -4.64
CA ALA A 86 -3.92 -1.99 -4.57
C ALA A 86 -3.50 -3.42 -4.21
N ALA A 87 -4.26 -4.12 -3.38
CA ALA A 87 -3.98 -5.52 -3.04
C ALA A 87 -4.20 -6.46 -4.23
N THR A 88 -5.18 -6.18 -5.08
CA THR A 88 -5.38 -6.97 -6.32
C THR A 88 -4.19 -6.82 -7.27
N LEU A 89 -3.66 -5.60 -7.41
CA LEU A 89 -2.49 -5.29 -8.23
C LEU A 89 -1.19 -5.86 -7.67
N ALA A 90 -1.13 -6.10 -6.35
CA ALA A 90 0.03 -6.74 -5.74
C ALA A 90 0.28 -8.15 -6.28
N TYR A 91 -0.75 -8.88 -6.74
CA TYR A 91 -0.55 -10.16 -7.43
C TYR A 91 0.23 -9.99 -8.73
N GLU A 92 -0.17 -9.01 -9.55
CA GLU A 92 0.46 -8.72 -10.84
C GLU A 92 1.90 -8.22 -10.66
N LEU A 93 2.15 -7.42 -9.62
CA LEU A 93 3.49 -6.92 -9.30
C LEU A 93 4.48 -8.07 -9.00
N TYR A 94 3.99 -9.19 -8.49
CA TYR A 94 4.77 -10.41 -8.23
C TYR A 94 4.58 -11.48 -9.33
N GLY A 95 4.11 -11.08 -10.51
CA GLY A 95 4.01 -11.95 -11.70
C GLY A 95 2.87 -12.97 -11.67
N ALA A 96 1.93 -12.85 -10.73
CA ALA A 96 0.73 -13.68 -10.68
C ALA A 96 -0.47 -12.98 -11.32
N PRO A 97 -1.46 -13.72 -11.85
CA PRO A 97 -2.68 -13.11 -12.39
C PRO A 97 -3.47 -12.42 -11.28
N ASN A 98 -4.09 -11.29 -11.61
CA ASN A 98 -5.01 -10.60 -10.71
C ASN A 98 -6.20 -11.53 -10.35
N PRO A 99 -6.51 -11.74 -9.06
CA PRO A 99 -7.60 -12.62 -8.65
C PRO A 99 -8.98 -12.22 -9.19
N PHE A 100 -9.17 -10.95 -9.57
CA PHE A 100 -10.45 -10.36 -9.94
C PHE A 100 -10.61 -10.08 -11.44
N HIS A 101 -9.72 -10.60 -12.29
CA HIS A 101 -9.96 -10.55 -13.74
C HIS A 101 -11.15 -11.41 -14.15
N ASP A 102 -11.31 -12.60 -13.55
CA ASP A 102 -12.39 -13.54 -13.85
C ASP A 102 -13.36 -13.73 -12.66
N ARG A 103 -13.30 -12.86 -11.65
CA ARG A 103 -14.12 -12.95 -10.43
C ARG A 103 -14.82 -11.66 -10.12
N ASP A 104 -16.02 -11.78 -9.58
CA ASP A 104 -16.84 -10.65 -9.18
C ASP A 104 -16.50 -10.21 -7.74
N SER A 105 -16.08 -8.96 -7.58
CA SER A 105 -15.77 -8.37 -6.27
C SER A 105 -17.00 -8.33 -5.35
N ARG A 106 -18.22 -8.40 -5.89
CA ARG A 106 -19.46 -8.38 -5.10
C ARG A 106 -19.71 -9.69 -4.36
N THR A 107 -19.23 -10.83 -4.87
CA THR A 107 -19.69 -12.16 -4.39
C THR A 107 -18.57 -13.11 -3.98
N TYR A 108 -17.29 -12.77 -4.22
CA TYR A 108 -16.18 -13.65 -3.85
C TYR A 108 -16.16 -14.03 -2.36
N CYS A 109 -15.73 -15.26 -2.06
CA CYS A 109 -15.36 -15.67 -0.71
C CYS A 109 -13.85 -15.48 -0.50
N GLU A 110 -13.44 -14.93 0.63
CA GLU A 110 -12.02 -14.69 0.96
C GLU A 110 -11.20 -15.99 1.00
N ALA A 111 -11.83 -17.10 1.42
CA ALA A 111 -11.21 -18.42 1.45
C ALA A 111 -10.97 -19.02 0.04
N GLU A 112 -11.64 -18.50 -0.99
CA GLU A 112 -11.51 -18.95 -2.38
C GLU A 112 -10.45 -18.14 -3.15
N LEU A 113 -9.86 -17.12 -2.53
CA LEU A 113 -8.79 -16.35 -3.14
C LEU A 113 -7.55 -17.23 -3.34
N PRO A 114 -6.86 -17.10 -4.49
CA PRO A 114 -5.59 -17.76 -4.67
C PRO A 114 -4.61 -17.30 -3.58
N PRO A 115 -3.70 -18.16 -3.11
CA PRO A 115 -2.69 -17.73 -2.15
C PRO A 115 -1.79 -16.66 -2.77
N PRO A 116 -1.31 -15.68 -1.97
CA PRO A 116 -0.33 -14.71 -2.43
C PRO A 116 0.92 -15.38 -3.02
N PRO A 117 1.59 -14.77 -4.01
CA PRO A 117 2.79 -15.33 -4.64
C PRO A 117 3.89 -15.65 -3.62
N ARG A 118 4.56 -16.79 -3.79
CA ARG A 118 5.56 -17.28 -2.82
C ARG A 118 6.78 -16.35 -2.66
N ASP A 119 7.12 -15.61 -3.72
CA ASP A 119 8.24 -14.67 -3.72
C ASP A 119 7.96 -13.39 -2.92
N MET A 120 6.69 -13.14 -2.59
CA MET A 120 6.29 -12.05 -1.72
C MET A 120 6.73 -12.33 -0.28
N PRO A 121 7.35 -11.37 0.45
CA PRO A 121 7.70 -11.57 1.84
C PRO A 121 6.47 -11.93 2.69
N PHE A 122 6.60 -12.86 3.64
CA PHE A 122 5.46 -13.38 4.42
C PHE A 122 4.57 -12.28 5.04
N VAL A 123 5.18 -11.23 5.61
CA VAL A 123 4.45 -10.11 6.20
C VAL A 123 3.64 -9.35 5.13
N VAL A 124 4.15 -9.26 3.91
CA VAL A 124 3.45 -8.63 2.77
C VAL A 124 2.35 -9.56 2.25
N GLN A 125 2.55 -10.88 2.24
CA GLN A 125 1.48 -11.84 1.91
C GLN A 125 0.28 -11.68 2.85
N ALA A 126 0.54 -11.66 4.16
CA ALA A 126 -0.49 -11.43 5.17
C ALA A 126 -1.16 -10.06 5.00
N LEU A 127 -0.37 -9.01 4.71
CA LEU A 127 -0.92 -7.67 4.48
C LEU A 127 -1.85 -7.63 3.26
N VAL A 128 -1.47 -8.27 2.15
CA VAL A 128 -2.31 -8.37 0.95
C VAL A 128 -3.60 -9.13 1.24
N GLN A 129 -3.55 -10.19 2.03
CA GLN A 129 -4.76 -10.92 2.46
C GLN A 129 -5.66 -10.03 3.31
N ASP A 130 -5.12 -9.34 4.32
CA ASP A 130 -5.88 -8.46 5.20
C ASP A 130 -6.48 -7.25 4.43
N MET A 131 -5.79 -6.76 3.39
CA MET A 131 -6.31 -5.70 2.50
C MET A 131 -7.47 -6.18 1.62
N LEU A 132 -7.57 -7.49 1.36
CA LEU A 132 -8.63 -8.11 0.56
C LEU A 132 -9.83 -8.57 1.40
N HIS A 133 -9.94 -8.17 2.67
CA HIS A 133 -11.17 -8.40 3.43
C HIS A 133 -12.37 -7.70 2.79
N ARG A 134 -13.52 -8.36 2.75
CA ARG A 134 -14.77 -7.81 2.22
C ARG A 134 -15.28 -6.66 3.09
N ASP A 135 -15.26 -6.86 4.40
CA ASP A 135 -15.59 -5.83 5.35
C ASP A 135 -14.44 -4.80 5.41
N PRO A 136 -14.67 -3.55 4.97
CA PRO A 136 -13.64 -2.53 5.00
C PRO A 136 -13.09 -2.32 6.41
N ALA A 137 -13.88 -2.51 7.49
CA ALA A 137 -13.43 -2.30 8.86
C ALA A 137 -12.34 -3.29 9.31
N GLN A 138 -12.30 -4.49 8.70
CA GLN A 138 -11.30 -5.51 8.99
C GLN A 138 -9.97 -5.27 8.27
N ARG A 139 -9.94 -4.39 7.27
CA ARG A 139 -8.70 -4.00 6.59
C ARG A 139 -7.82 -3.15 7.51
N PRO A 140 -6.50 -3.06 7.29
CA PRO A 140 -5.69 -2.00 7.88
C PRO A 140 -6.08 -0.64 7.31
N SER A 141 -5.74 0.46 8.00
CA SER A 141 -5.85 1.78 7.37
C SER A 141 -4.81 1.93 6.26
N PRO A 142 -5.07 2.72 5.20
CA PRO A 142 -4.08 2.94 4.13
C PRO A 142 -2.75 3.49 4.66
N ALA A 143 -2.81 4.34 5.69
CA ALA A 143 -1.63 4.89 6.34
C ALA A 143 -0.79 3.80 7.03
N VAL A 144 -1.42 2.86 7.72
CA VAL A 144 -0.75 1.74 8.40
C VAL A 144 -0.16 0.77 7.39
N ALA A 145 -0.93 0.35 6.38
CA ALA A 145 -0.46 -0.57 5.33
C ALA A 145 0.78 -0.01 4.61
N ALA A 146 0.75 1.26 4.21
CA ALA A 146 1.90 1.91 3.60
C ALA A 146 3.09 2.01 4.55
N THR A 147 2.85 2.24 5.85
CA THR A 147 3.92 2.28 6.86
C THR A 147 4.53 0.90 7.11
N VAL A 148 3.74 -0.18 7.08
CA VAL A 148 4.26 -1.56 7.15
C VAL A 148 5.25 -1.80 6.01
N CYS A 149 4.86 -1.52 4.76
CA CYS A 149 5.75 -1.67 3.61
C CYS A 149 7.03 -0.81 3.74
N GLN A 150 6.90 0.45 4.16
CA GLN A 150 8.05 1.32 4.35
C GLN A 150 8.97 0.88 5.50
N MET A 151 8.43 0.35 6.59
CA MET A 151 9.23 -0.22 7.68
C MET A 151 9.98 -1.47 7.23
N LEU A 152 9.35 -2.36 6.45
CA LEU A 152 10.02 -3.55 5.92
C LEU A 152 11.22 -3.19 5.01
N LEU A 153 11.16 -2.04 4.32
CA LEU A 153 12.23 -1.56 3.44
C LEU A 153 13.31 -0.74 4.16
N LEU A 154 12.93 0.08 5.14
CA LEU A 154 13.78 1.15 5.69
C LEU A 154 14.16 0.95 7.16
N ALA A 155 13.44 0.10 7.91
CA ALA A 155 13.71 -0.12 9.32
C ALA A 155 14.87 -1.10 9.54
N PRO A 156 15.71 -0.87 10.56
CA PRO A 156 16.73 -1.84 10.93
C PRO A 156 16.08 -3.13 11.44
N ARG A 157 16.70 -4.28 11.13
CA ARG A 157 16.20 -5.60 11.54
C ARG A 157 16.01 -5.70 13.05
N ASP A 158 16.88 -5.08 13.83
CA ASP A 158 16.79 -5.09 15.30
C ASP A 158 15.51 -4.42 15.81
N LEU A 159 14.97 -3.41 15.11
CA LEU A 159 13.70 -2.80 15.47
C LEU A 159 12.54 -3.78 15.19
N LEU A 160 12.56 -4.42 14.02
CA LEU A 160 11.50 -5.30 13.55
C LEU A 160 11.44 -6.63 14.30
N LEU A 161 12.60 -7.21 14.62
CA LEU A 161 12.73 -8.54 15.21
C LEU A 161 12.85 -8.52 16.74
N ARG A 162 12.97 -7.35 17.37
CA ARG A 162 12.92 -7.29 18.83
C ARG A 162 11.60 -7.89 19.30
N GLY A 163 11.69 -8.90 20.16
CA GLY A 163 10.52 -9.55 20.74
C GLY A 163 9.62 -8.52 21.42
N PRO A 164 8.30 -8.77 21.52
CA PRO A 164 7.41 -7.87 22.24
C PRO A 164 7.87 -7.77 23.70
N GLN A 165 8.56 -6.68 24.04
CA GLN A 165 8.63 -6.27 25.44
C GLN A 165 7.24 -5.77 25.81
N ALA A 166 6.78 -6.14 27.00
CA ALA A 166 5.46 -5.72 27.51
C ALA A 166 5.33 -4.18 27.62
N ASP A 167 6.42 -3.42 27.45
CA ASP A 167 6.45 -1.97 27.58
C ASP A 167 6.28 -1.24 26.24
N THR A 168 5.07 -0.72 26.01
CA THR A 168 4.73 0.14 24.86
C THR A 168 5.58 1.41 24.80
N ALA A 169 6.06 1.92 25.94
CA ALA A 169 6.89 3.12 25.96
C ALA A 169 8.29 2.87 25.37
N GLU A 170 8.82 1.66 25.54
CA GLU A 170 10.10 1.29 24.95
C GLU A 170 9.99 1.23 23.41
N ASP A 171 8.96 0.58 22.88
CA ASP A 171 8.72 0.54 21.42
C ASP A 171 8.61 1.95 20.83
N ALA A 172 7.90 2.86 21.51
CA ALA A 172 7.80 4.25 21.09
C ALA A 172 9.17 4.94 21.03
N ARG A 173 10.03 4.74 22.04
CA ARG A 173 11.38 5.30 22.05
C ARG A 173 12.22 4.78 20.89
N TRP A 174 12.14 3.49 20.57
CA TRP A 174 12.91 2.89 19.49
C TRP A 174 12.42 3.31 18.11
N VAL A 175 11.10 3.39 17.91
CA VAL A 175 10.52 3.93 16.68
C VAL A 175 10.92 5.39 16.49
N LEU A 176 10.82 6.22 17.54
CA LEU A 176 11.23 7.63 17.47
C LEU A 176 12.72 7.77 17.16
N ARG A 177 13.58 6.99 17.83
CA ARG A 177 15.03 7.00 17.57
C ARG A 177 15.34 6.65 16.11
N TRP A 178 14.65 5.65 15.57
CA TRP A 178 14.79 5.27 14.16
C TRP A 178 14.31 6.39 13.23
N LEU A 179 13.12 6.96 13.46
CA LEU A 179 12.59 8.06 12.64
C LEU A 179 13.49 9.31 12.66
N CYS A 180 14.03 9.68 13.83
CA CYS A 180 15.01 10.77 13.94
C CYS A 180 16.30 10.45 13.16
N GLY A 181 16.78 9.21 13.23
CA GLY A 181 17.93 8.76 12.43
C GLY A 181 17.66 8.78 10.93
N LEU A 182 16.43 8.45 10.51
CA LEU A 182 15.99 8.50 9.12
C LEU A 182 15.92 9.95 8.63
N MET A 183 15.40 10.86 9.45
CA MET A 183 15.36 12.29 9.17
C MET A 183 16.76 12.89 9.02
N ALA A 184 17.69 12.54 9.90
CA ALA A 184 19.08 12.99 9.81
C ALA A 184 19.78 12.55 8.51
N GLN A 185 19.39 11.38 7.97
CA GLN A 185 19.88 10.89 6.67
C GLN A 185 19.21 11.58 5.47
N CYS A 186 17.96 12.02 5.63
CA CYS A 186 17.21 12.73 4.57
C CYS A 186 17.62 14.20 4.40
N TRP A 187 18.20 14.79 5.45
CA TRP A 187 18.72 16.15 5.44
C TRP A 187 20.09 16.18 4.76
N PRO A 188 20.33 17.07 3.78
CA PRO A 188 21.65 17.25 3.20
C PRO A 188 22.63 17.63 4.31
N ARG A 189 23.60 16.76 4.60
CA ARG A 189 24.71 17.08 5.51
C ARG A 189 25.42 18.32 4.97
N TRP A 190 25.37 19.42 5.72
CA TRP A 190 26.34 20.50 5.59
C TRP A 190 27.69 19.93 6.03
N GLY A 191 28.52 19.52 5.07
CA GLY A 191 29.86 18.98 5.31
C GLY A 191 29.93 17.45 5.27
N SER A 192 30.73 16.96 4.32
CA SER A 192 31.08 15.55 4.10
C SER A 192 31.57 14.86 5.37
N CYS A 193 30.84 13.83 5.82
CA CYS A 193 31.39 12.72 6.60
C CYS A 193 30.77 11.42 6.08
N SER A 194 31.53 10.71 5.26
CA SER A 194 31.25 9.37 4.77
C SER A 194 31.09 8.42 5.96
N SER A 195 29.85 8.06 6.28
CA SER A 195 29.52 6.95 7.16
C SER A 195 28.85 5.89 6.30
N SER A 196 29.50 4.74 6.20
CA SER A 196 29.26 3.65 5.26
C SER A 196 27.98 2.83 5.50
N GLN A 197 27.01 3.35 6.27
CA GLN A 197 25.76 2.65 6.65
C GLN A 197 24.49 3.49 6.44
N GLY A 198 24.53 4.52 5.58
CA GLY A 198 23.33 5.29 5.22
C GLY A 198 22.42 4.58 4.20
N LEU A 199 21.17 5.02 4.10
CA LEU A 199 20.26 4.68 3.00
C LEU A 199 20.99 4.75 1.65
N GLN A 200 21.08 3.60 0.96
CA GLN A 200 21.71 3.54 -0.35
C GLN A 200 20.66 3.77 -1.44
N GLY A 201 20.94 4.70 -2.36
CA GLY A 201 20.15 4.93 -3.57
C GLY A 201 19.10 6.05 -3.46
N PRO A 202 18.84 6.76 -4.57
CA PRO A 202 17.92 7.89 -4.60
C PRO A 202 16.47 7.51 -4.27
N MET A 203 16.04 6.28 -4.62
CA MET A 203 14.67 5.81 -4.35
C MET A 203 14.42 5.54 -2.86
N SER A 204 15.37 4.92 -2.15
CA SER A 204 15.29 4.69 -0.70
C SER A 204 15.12 6.02 0.05
N LEU A 205 15.80 7.07 -0.43
CA LEU A 205 15.69 8.43 0.11
C LEU A 205 14.31 9.06 -0.17
N GLU A 206 13.76 8.87 -1.38
CA GLU A 206 12.41 9.32 -1.72
C GLU A 206 11.35 8.62 -0.85
N LEU A 207 11.44 7.30 -0.69
CA LEU A 207 10.55 6.53 0.19
C LEU A 207 10.64 6.99 1.65
N ALA A 208 11.85 7.26 2.13
CA ALA A 208 12.07 7.80 3.48
C ALA A 208 11.43 9.18 3.65
N ARG A 209 11.55 10.08 2.67
CA ARG A 209 10.91 11.39 2.68
C ARG A 209 9.38 11.28 2.67
N VAL A 210 8.82 10.36 1.88
CA VAL A 210 7.37 10.10 1.84
C VAL A 210 6.87 9.52 3.18
N LEU A 211 7.64 8.65 3.84
CA LEU A 211 7.31 8.20 5.19
C LEU A 211 7.30 9.39 6.15
N LEU A 212 8.39 10.17 6.20
CA LEU A 212 8.57 11.26 7.16
C LEU A 212 7.56 12.40 6.99
N SER A 213 7.03 12.64 5.78
CA SER A 213 6.03 13.68 5.55
C SER A 213 4.63 13.35 6.08
N ARG A 214 4.33 12.06 6.31
CA ARG A 214 2.99 11.59 6.72
C ARG A 214 2.97 10.77 8.01
N VAL A 215 4.12 10.32 8.49
CA VAL A 215 4.19 9.38 9.61
C VAL A 215 3.69 10.03 10.89
N SER A 216 2.85 9.29 11.61
CA SER A 216 2.49 9.59 12.98
C SER A 216 2.96 8.45 13.87
N LEU A 217 3.34 8.75 15.12
CA LEU A 217 3.79 7.72 16.06
C LEU A 217 2.76 6.59 16.28
N PRO A 218 1.44 6.84 16.41
CA PRO A 218 0.45 5.76 16.56
C PRO A 218 0.46 4.78 15.37
N HIS A 219 0.39 5.29 14.13
CA HIS A 219 0.45 4.44 12.94
C HIS A 219 1.77 3.67 12.82
N ALA A 220 2.90 4.25 13.23
CA ALA A 220 4.20 3.56 13.21
C ALA A 220 4.28 2.44 14.25
N LEU A 221 3.72 2.67 15.44
CA LEU A 221 3.61 1.64 16.48
C LEU A 221 2.66 0.52 16.08
N GLU A 222 1.52 0.86 15.46
CA GLU A 222 0.57 -0.12 14.94
C GLU A 222 1.21 -0.97 13.83
N ALA A 223 1.92 -0.35 12.89
CA ALA A 223 2.67 -1.07 11.85
C ALA A 223 3.75 -1.99 12.44
N LEU A 224 4.50 -1.53 13.45
CA LEU A 224 5.50 -2.37 14.14
C LEU A 224 4.88 -3.60 14.80
N ARG A 225 3.77 -3.40 15.53
CA ARG A 225 3.01 -4.47 16.17
C ARG A 225 2.49 -5.46 15.14
N TYR A 226 1.95 -4.96 14.03
CA TYR A 226 1.49 -5.78 12.91
C TYR A 226 2.63 -6.68 12.39
N ILE A 227 3.78 -6.10 12.06
CA ILE A 227 4.94 -6.85 11.56
C ILE A 227 5.36 -7.95 12.55
N ARG A 228 5.49 -7.62 13.83
CA ARG A 228 5.90 -8.58 14.87
C ARG A 228 4.88 -9.69 15.10
N ALA A 229 3.59 -9.38 15.04
CA ALA A 229 2.53 -10.37 15.15
C ALA A 229 2.61 -11.40 14.01
N GLN A 230 2.87 -10.95 12.78
CA GLN A 230 3.04 -11.86 11.65
C GLN A 230 4.34 -12.67 11.76
N CYS A 231 5.45 -12.06 12.17
CA CYS A 231 6.72 -12.79 12.38
C CYS A 231 6.59 -13.89 13.45
N SER A 232 5.79 -13.67 14.50
CA SER A 232 5.61 -14.64 15.59
C SER A 232 4.78 -15.86 15.19
N ARG A 233 3.86 -15.74 14.23
CA ARG A 233 3.03 -16.85 13.71
C ARG A 233 3.81 -17.88 12.90
N LYS A 234 5.08 -17.60 12.59
CA LYS A 234 5.96 -18.46 11.78
C LYS A 234 6.83 -19.41 12.64
N LEU A 235 6.86 -19.21 13.97
CA LEU A 235 7.51 -20.08 14.95
C LEU A 235 6.50 -21.09 15.50
#